data_AF-A0A924XMQ0-F1
#
_entry.id   AF-A0A924XMQ0-F1
#
_cell.length_a   1.000
_cell.length_b   1.000
_cell.length_c   1.000
_cell.angle_alpha   90.00
_cell.angle_beta   90.00
_cell.angle_gamma   90.00
#
_symmetry.space_group_name_H-M   'P 1'
#
loop_
_entity.id
_entity.type
_entity.pdbx_description
1 polymer ?
#
loop_
_entity_poly.entity_id
_entity_poly.type
_entity_poly.pdbx_seq_one_letter_code
_entity_poly.pdbx_strand_id
1 'polypeptide(L)'
;MMPLENTTEFVDNVLALLQSEGWIVKPATMGTKSHDIELSKNGVNVAVQARNHKAKVHVGQVEKFVDFLSQPTSKHFSHGFFISASGFSQSVYTYLRSEEVSDLRLGTLVQDKIVWDDENFIEPPERSKVTYIGVFTCKGGVGKTTVSAHLAGGFALNGYDSVLVDLDRQSNLRKLLGDGVYLPATNGNLGSTITVLNYDEWDESAYPDTKIVICDCNPEIDANPVEFIRKFDYCIVPTTLNPLGINKNADVIKRTFSAIRSENKSAELFVLINNFYTDESVRNEVLSEMLKENFKPMTDEDDKCHYIDPNDVSIRFSKQLMYWGYHLVDNSRPQLAFRAFGGKSYPRVDFLKLVDYLEAHTEIKEAKLSQTVA
;
A
#
# COMPACT_ATOMS: atom_id res chain seq x y z
N MET A 1 -56.49 -5.87 -7.28
CA MET A 1 -55.56 -4.73 -7.39
C MET A 1 -54.20 -5.21 -6.89
N MET A 2 -53.34 -5.66 -7.80
CA MET A 2 -51.96 -6.03 -7.47
C MET A 2 -51.09 -4.77 -7.55
N PRO A 3 -50.13 -4.61 -6.63
CA PRO A 3 -48.87 -4.00 -7.01
C PRO A 3 -47.72 -4.95 -6.68
N LEU A 4 -47.15 -5.54 -7.74
CA LEU A 4 -45.72 -5.76 -7.85
C LEU A 4 -45.11 -4.39 -8.16
N GLU A 5 -44.79 -3.60 -7.13
CA GLU A 5 -43.99 -2.38 -7.29
C GLU A 5 -42.51 -2.76 -7.14
N ASN A 6 -41.72 -2.28 -8.10
CA ASN A 6 -40.44 -2.82 -8.52
C ASN A 6 -39.36 -2.74 -7.44
N THR A 7 -38.76 -3.89 -7.10
CA THR A 7 -37.54 -3.95 -6.29
C THR A 7 -36.40 -3.13 -6.91
N THR A 8 -36.34 -3.05 -8.25
CA THR A 8 -35.33 -2.30 -9.01
C THR A 8 -35.41 -0.79 -8.76
N GLU A 9 -36.60 -0.21 -8.74
CA GLU A 9 -36.81 1.24 -8.60
C GLU A 9 -36.42 1.75 -7.21
N PHE A 10 -36.61 0.93 -6.17
CA PHE A 10 -36.14 1.25 -4.82
C PHE A 10 -34.62 1.25 -4.73
N VAL A 11 -33.96 0.24 -5.32
CA VAL A 11 -32.50 0.16 -5.36
C VAL A 11 -31.94 1.37 -6.12
N ASP A 12 -32.54 1.74 -7.25
CA ASP A 12 -32.17 2.92 -8.04
C ASP A 12 -32.31 4.24 -7.25
N ASN A 13 -33.36 4.38 -6.44
CA ASN A 13 -33.52 5.54 -5.56
C ASN A 13 -32.43 5.59 -4.47
N VAL A 14 -32.13 4.46 -3.83
CA VAL A 14 -31.04 4.35 -2.84
C VAL A 14 -29.69 4.69 -3.48
N LEU A 15 -29.44 4.20 -4.70
CA LEU A 15 -28.25 4.50 -5.50
C LEU A 15 -28.10 6.01 -5.73
N ALA A 16 -29.15 6.68 -6.18
CA ALA A 16 -29.13 8.12 -6.47
C ALA A 16 -28.85 8.96 -5.22
N LEU A 17 -29.42 8.58 -4.07
CA LEU A 17 -29.17 9.27 -2.81
C LEU A 17 -27.72 9.12 -2.35
N LEU A 18 -27.17 7.90 -2.37
CA LEU A 18 -25.77 7.66 -1.99
C LEU A 18 -24.79 8.37 -2.94
N GLN A 19 -25.09 8.44 -4.24
CA GLN A 19 -24.32 9.26 -5.18
C GLN A 19 -24.33 10.75 -4.82
N SER A 20 -25.48 11.28 -4.38
CA SER A 20 -25.58 12.68 -3.94
C SER A 20 -24.79 12.99 -2.67
N GLU A 21 -24.53 11.96 -1.84
CA GLU A 21 -23.65 12.02 -0.66
C GLU A 21 -22.15 11.84 -1.00
N GLY A 22 -21.81 11.75 -2.28
CA GLY A 22 -20.44 11.68 -2.79
C GLY A 22 -19.84 10.28 -2.85
N TRP A 23 -20.66 9.22 -2.77
CA TRP A 23 -20.18 7.86 -2.98
C TRP A 23 -20.03 7.54 -4.48
N ILE A 24 -18.94 6.86 -4.83
CA ILE A 24 -18.81 6.21 -6.14
C ILE A 24 -19.52 4.87 -6.04
N VAL A 25 -20.50 4.66 -6.92
CA VAL A 25 -21.39 3.51 -6.79
C VAL A 25 -21.21 2.53 -7.94
N LYS A 26 -21.07 1.25 -7.59
CA LYS A 26 -20.99 0.14 -8.53
C LYS A 26 -22.11 -0.86 -8.23
N PRO A 27 -22.97 -1.21 -9.19
CA PRO A 27 -23.91 -2.30 -9.00
C PRO A 27 -23.16 -3.62 -8.82
N ALA A 28 -23.60 -4.46 -7.89
CA ALA A 28 -22.99 -5.77 -7.68
C ALA A 28 -23.13 -6.63 -8.96
N THR A 29 -22.12 -7.43 -9.26
CA THR A 29 -22.10 -8.29 -10.46
C THR A 29 -23.34 -9.19 -10.49
N MET A 30 -24.08 -9.20 -11.61
CA MET A 30 -25.33 -9.99 -11.75
C MET A 30 -25.12 -11.45 -11.26
N GLY A 31 -25.75 -11.80 -10.13
CA GLY A 31 -25.75 -13.16 -9.60
C GLY A 31 -25.32 -13.31 -8.13
N THR A 32 -24.71 -12.31 -7.50
CA THR A 32 -24.38 -12.35 -6.07
C THR A 32 -25.63 -12.05 -5.23
N LYS A 33 -26.18 -13.07 -4.55
CA LYS A 33 -27.35 -12.93 -3.64
C LYS A 33 -27.00 -12.31 -2.27
N SER A 34 -25.75 -11.90 -2.08
CA SER A 34 -25.19 -11.45 -0.79
C SER A 34 -25.36 -9.96 -0.54
N HIS A 35 -25.19 -9.12 -1.56
CA HIS A 35 -25.31 -7.66 -1.51
C HIS A 35 -25.85 -7.12 -2.83
N ASP A 36 -26.46 -5.94 -2.80
CA ASP A 36 -27.12 -5.34 -3.95
C ASP A 36 -26.23 -4.27 -4.62
N ILE A 37 -25.42 -3.55 -3.82
CA ILE A 37 -24.61 -2.41 -4.27
C ILE A 37 -23.25 -2.42 -3.58
N GLU A 38 -22.21 -1.97 -4.28
CA GLU A 38 -20.89 -1.65 -3.71
C GLU A 38 -20.65 -0.14 -3.79
N LEU A 39 -20.28 0.46 -2.67
CA LEU A 39 -19.89 1.88 -2.60
C LEU A 39 -18.39 2.00 -2.38
N SER A 40 -17.80 3.06 -2.92
CA SER A 40 -16.42 3.44 -2.66
C SER A 40 -16.30 4.94 -2.46
N LYS A 41 -15.62 5.38 -1.39
CA LYS A 41 -15.34 6.79 -1.09
C LYS A 41 -14.07 6.87 -0.25
N ASN A 42 -13.09 7.70 -0.63
CA ASN A 42 -11.86 7.93 0.14
C ASN A 42 -11.13 6.65 0.61
N GLY A 43 -11.04 5.62 -0.26
CA GLY A 43 -10.39 4.35 0.07
C GLY A 43 -11.21 3.38 0.94
N VAL A 44 -12.43 3.78 1.31
CA VAL A 44 -13.39 2.98 2.07
C VAL A 44 -14.35 2.30 1.08
N ASN A 45 -14.44 0.97 1.13
CA ASN A 45 -15.44 0.21 0.36
C ASN A 45 -16.54 -0.31 1.27
N VAL A 46 -17.79 -0.22 0.85
CA VAL A 46 -18.97 -0.59 1.64
C VAL A 46 -19.89 -1.48 0.83
N ALA A 47 -20.32 -2.60 1.41
CA ALA A 47 -21.37 -3.41 0.83
C ALA A 47 -22.74 -2.90 1.28
N VAL A 48 -23.70 -2.78 0.36
CA VAL A 48 -25.05 -2.32 0.70
C VAL A 48 -26.04 -3.43 0.39
N GLN A 49 -26.95 -3.66 1.34
CA GLN A 49 -28.12 -4.48 1.15
C GLN A 49 -29.38 -3.62 1.30
N ALA A 50 -30.20 -3.59 0.25
CA ALA A 50 -31.40 -2.78 0.16
C ALA A 50 -32.65 -3.69 0.15
N ARG A 51 -33.62 -3.41 1.02
CA ARG A 51 -34.86 -4.20 1.15
C ARG A 51 -36.10 -3.33 1.04
N ASN A 52 -36.82 -3.49 -0.08
CA ASN A 52 -38.12 -2.86 -0.33
C ASN A 52 -39.27 -3.78 0.10
N HIS A 53 -39.46 -3.97 1.40
CA HIS A 53 -40.57 -4.76 1.93
C HIS A 53 -41.48 -3.92 2.82
N LYS A 54 -42.79 -4.21 2.78
CA LYS A 54 -43.78 -3.58 3.68
C LYS A 54 -43.59 -3.98 5.14
N ALA A 55 -43.12 -5.20 5.39
CA ALA A 55 -42.81 -5.69 6.73
C ALA A 55 -41.41 -5.26 7.14
N LYS A 56 -41.25 -4.90 8.42
CA LYS A 56 -39.96 -4.56 9.03
C LYS A 56 -38.94 -5.68 8.82
N VAL A 57 -37.68 -5.30 8.58
CA VAL A 57 -36.55 -6.22 8.50
C VAL A 57 -36.35 -6.89 9.86
N HIS A 58 -36.22 -8.20 9.86
CA HIS A 58 -36.06 -9.02 11.06
C HIS A 58 -34.62 -9.53 11.21
N VAL A 59 -34.27 -9.99 12.42
CA VAL A 59 -32.90 -10.39 12.80
C VAL A 59 -32.24 -11.36 11.81
N GLY A 60 -32.93 -12.43 11.40
CA GLY A 60 -32.33 -13.40 10.46
C GLY A 60 -31.96 -12.85 9.07
N GLN A 61 -32.53 -11.72 8.63
CA GLN A 61 -32.07 -11.05 7.41
C GLN A 61 -30.76 -10.29 7.65
N VAL A 62 -30.63 -9.69 8.83
CA VAL A 62 -29.44 -8.93 9.25
C VAL A 62 -28.28 -9.89 9.56
N GLU A 63 -28.52 -10.95 10.33
CA GLU A 63 -27.54 -12.02 10.61
C GLU A 63 -26.91 -12.54 9.33
N LYS A 64 -27.73 -12.87 8.33
CA LYS A 64 -27.25 -13.36 7.02
C LYS A 64 -26.30 -12.37 6.34
N PHE A 65 -26.53 -11.07 6.51
CA PHE A 65 -25.68 -10.04 5.92
C PHE A 65 -24.39 -9.82 6.72
N VAL A 66 -24.46 -9.84 8.05
CA VAL A 66 -23.30 -9.82 8.95
C VAL A 66 -22.39 -11.04 8.71
N ASP A 67 -22.97 -12.23 8.59
CA ASP A 67 -22.25 -13.46 8.23
C ASP A 67 -21.52 -13.30 6.90
N PHE A 68 -22.12 -12.63 5.92
CA PHE A 68 -21.49 -12.34 4.64
C PHE A 68 -20.32 -11.36 4.77
N LEU A 69 -20.46 -10.28 5.54
CA LEU A 69 -19.38 -9.32 5.79
C LEU A 69 -18.17 -10.00 6.45
N SER A 70 -18.43 -11.00 7.29
CA SER A 70 -17.40 -11.79 7.98
C SER A 70 -16.69 -12.83 7.08
N GLN A 71 -17.15 -13.05 5.84
CA GLN A 71 -16.52 -14.04 4.95
C GLN A 71 -15.17 -13.55 4.39
N PRO A 72 -14.18 -14.44 4.18
CA PRO A 72 -12.90 -14.08 3.56
C PRO A 72 -13.03 -13.36 2.22
N THR A 73 -14.05 -13.71 1.43
CA THR A 73 -14.35 -13.09 0.13
C THR A 73 -14.81 -11.63 0.23
N SER A 74 -15.28 -11.22 1.41
CA SER A 74 -15.87 -9.90 1.67
C SER A 74 -14.94 -8.96 2.41
N LYS A 75 -13.71 -9.40 2.74
CA LYS A 75 -12.72 -8.61 3.51
C LYS A 75 -12.40 -7.25 2.91
N HIS A 76 -12.51 -7.12 1.59
CA HIS A 76 -12.29 -5.86 0.90
C HIS A 76 -13.33 -4.77 1.26
N PHE A 77 -14.46 -5.12 1.89
CA PHE A 77 -15.40 -4.19 2.49
C PHE A 77 -14.98 -3.82 3.92
N SER A 78 -14.98 -2.52 4.19
CA SER A 78 -14.70 -1.98 5.52
C SER A 78 -15.86 -2.18 6.50
N HIS A 79 -17.11 -2.13 5.99
CA HIS A 79 -18.35 -2.28 6.73
C HIS A 79 -19.51 -2.45 5.74
N GLY A 80 -20.73 -2.65 6.24
CA GLY A 80 -21.94 -2.72 5.44
C GLY A 80 -23.00 -1.68 5.79
N PHE A 81 -23.86 -1.37 4.82
CA PHE A 81 -25.10 -0.61 5.01
C PHE A 81 -26.30 -1.52 4.75
N PHE A 82 -27.21 -1.61 5.72
CA PHE A 82 -28.50 -2.26 5.53
C PHE A 82 -29.59 -1.19 5.44
N ILE A 83 -30.22 -1.04 4.26
CA ILE A 83 -31.21 0.00 4.00
C ILE A 83 -32.59 -0.63 3.82
N SER A 84 -33.55 -0.21 4.64
CA SER A 84 -34.94 -0.72 4.64
C SER A 84 -35.95 0.35 4.25
N ALA A 85 -36.96 -0.02 3.46
CA ALA A 85 -38.11 0.85 3.20
C ALA A 85 -39.06 0.97 4.40
N SER A 86 -39.07 -0.01 5.31
CA SER A 86 -40.04 -0.11 6.42
C SER A 86 -39.40 -0.10 7.81
N GLY A 87 -38.07 0.06 7.88
CA GLY A 87 -37.28 0.01 9.10
C GLY A 87 -37.03 -1.41 9.62
N PHE A 88 -36.68 -1.51 10.91
CA PHE A 88 -36.19 -2.73 11.55
C PHE A 88 -37.03 -3.12 12.79
N SER A 89 -37.08 -4.42 13.10
CA SER A 89 -37.73 -4.93 14.31
C SER A 89 -36.85 -4.72 15.56
N GLN A 90 -37.46 -4.69 16.75
CA GLN A 90 -36.71 -4.51 18.00
C GLN A 90 -35.62 -5.57 18.22
N SER A 91 -35.87 -6.80 17.76
CA SER A 91 -34.91 -7.90 17.83
C SER A 91 -33.62 -7.66 17.05
N VAL A 92 -33.64 -6.85 15.99
CA VAL A 92 -32.42 -6.45 15.26
C VAL A 92 -31.52 -5.63 16.18
N TYR A 93 -32.07 -4.63 16.85
CA TYR A 93 -31.31 -3.79 17.77
C TYR A 93 -30.78 -4.56 18.98
N THR A 94 -31.58 -5.49 19.52
CA THR A 94 -31.11 -6.37 20.59
C THR A 94 -29.93 -7.22 20.13
N TYR A 95 -30.00 -7.79 18.92
CA TYR A 95 -28.93 -8.61 18.34
C TYR A 95 -27.64 -7.81 18.11
N LEU A 96 -27.71 -6.64 17.47
CA LEU A 96 -26.52 -5.82 17.22
C LEU A 96 -25.80 -5.43 18.51
N ARG A 97 -26.57 -5.16 19.58
CA ARG A 97 -26.00 -4.87 20.90
C ARG A 97 -25.44 -6.11 21.60
N SER A 98 -26.08 -7.28 21.46
CA SER A 98 -25.64 -8.50 22.16
C SER A 98 -24.41 -9.13 21.52
N GLU A 99 -24.30 -9.05 20.20
CA GLU A 99 -23.16 -9.59 19.43
C GLU A 99 -22.08 -8.52 19.15
N GLU A 100 -22.23 -7.31 19.69
CA GLU A 100 -21.28 -6.19 19.53
C GLU A 100 -20.93 -5.90 18.06
N VAL A 101 -21.92 -5.97 17.16
CA VAL A 101 -21.72 -5.74 15.72
C VAL A 101 -21.47 -4.25 15.46
N SER A 102 -20.24 -3.90 15.09
CA SER A 102 -19.82 -2.51 14.84
C SER A 102 -19.65 -2.17 13.36
N ASP A 103 -19.56 -3.17 12.49
CA ASP A 103 -19.28 -3.06 11.05
C ASP A 103 -20.56 -3.04 10.18
N LEU A 104 -21.70 -2.68 10.78
CA LEU A 104 -22.99 -2.55 10.09
C LEU A 104 -23.73 -1.27 10.48
N ARG A 105 -24.10 -0.45 9.50
CA ARG A 105 -25.00 0.70 9.68
C ARG A 105 -26.40 0.39 9.18
N LEU A 106 -27.42 0.75 9.96
CA LEU A 106 -28.82 0.61 9.57
C LEU A 106 -29.36 1.94 9.04
N GLY A 107 -30.04 1.91 7.90
CA GLY A 107 -30.69 3.06 7.29
C GLY A 107 -32.16 2.77 6.96
N THR A 108 -33.03 3.75 7.14
CA THR A 108 -34.43 3.67 6.72
C THR A 108 -34.73 4.75 5.69
N LEU A 109 -35.25 4.36 4.52
CA LEU A 109 -35.64 5.33 3.49
C LEU A 109 -36.98 5.97 3.88
N VAL A 110 -36.97 7.28 4.13
CA VAL A 110 -38.15 8.08 4.49
C VAL A 110 -38.18 9.34 3.62
N GLN A 111 -39.23 9.49 2.80
CA GLN A 111 -39.46 10.70 1.97
C GLN A 111 -38.21 11.12 1.19
N ASP A 112 -37.64 10.19 0.42
CA ASP A 112 -36.45 10.41 -0.43
C ASP A 112 -35.18 10.82 0.36
N LYS A 113 -35.08 10.40 1.61
CA LYS A 113 -33.85 10.52 2.42
C LYS A 113 -33.59 9.25 3.19
N ILE A 114 -32.31 8.89 3.32
CA ILE A 114 -31.90 7.79 4.20
C ILE A 114 -31.74 8.39 5.60
N VAL A 115 -32.55 7.89 6.54
CA VAL A 115 -32.42 8.20 7.97
C VAL A 115 -31.58 7.09 8.59
N TRP A 116 -30.38 7.44 9.04
CA TRP A 116 -29.44 6.51 9.66
C TRP A 116 -29.76 6.30 11.14
N ASP A 117 -29.58 5.07 11.59
CA ASP A 117 -29.66 4.70 13.00
C ASP A 117 -28.28 4.79 13.64
N ASP A 118 -27.96 5.95 14.21
CA ASP A 118 -26.61 6.28 14.69
C ASP A 118 -26.37 5.85 16.16
N GLU A 119 -27.30 5.13 16.80
CA GLU A 119 -27.18 4.82 18.25
C GLU A 119 -25.91 4.04 18.60
N ASN A 120 -25.32 3.26 17.68
CA ASN A 120 -24.13 2.44 17.96
C ASN A 120 -23.15 2.30 16.77
N PHE A 121 -23.38 2.98 15.65
CA PHE A 121 -22.48 2.89 14.50
C PHE A 121 -21.31 3.87 14.67
N ILE A 122 -20.10 3.33 14.78
CA ILE A 122 -18.87 4.11 14.72
C ILE A 122 -18.41 4.05 13.27
N GLU A 123 -18.52 5.17 12.57
CA GLU A 123 -17.98 5.27 11.22
C GLU A 123 -16.48 4.96 11.28
N PRO A 124 -15.99 3.96 10.52
CA PRO A 124 -14.56 3.67 10.50
C PRO A 124 -13.82 4.96 10.16
N PRO A 125 -12.71 5.29 10.86
CA PRO A 125 -11.94 6.48 10.53
C PRO A 125 -11.59 6.45 9.04
N GLU A 126 -11.71 7.59 8.36
CA GLU A 126 -11.26 7.71 6.98
C GLU A 126 -9.82 7.20 6.91
N ARG A 127 -9.58 6.19 6.07
CA ARG A 127 -8.26 5.61 5.97
C ARG A 127 -7.31 6.65 5.44
N SER A 128 -6.24 6.91 6.20
CA SER A 128 -5.10 7.67 5.71
C SER A 128 -4.60 7.01 4.42
N LYS A 129 -4.35 7.81 3.38
CA LYS A 129 -3.80 7.36 2.11
C LYS A 129 -2.56 6.48 2.37
N VAL A 130 -2.57 5.26 1.84
CA VAL A 130 -1.41 4.37 1.85
C VAL A 130 -0.48 4.78 0.71
N THR A 131 0.81 4.95 1.01
CA THR A 131 1.85 5.21 0.01
C THR A 131 2.42 3.91 -0.52
N TYR A 132 2.43 3.74 -1.84
CA TYR A 132 3.00 2.58 -2.51
C TYR A 132 4.33 2.91 -3.18
N ILE A 133 5.39 2.15 -2.85
CA ILE A 133 6.75 2.31 -3.38
C ILE A 133 7.17 1.04 -4.12
N GLY A 134 7.36 1.12 -5.44
CA GLY A 134 7.87 0.02 -6.25
C GLY A 134 9.39 0.08 -6.39
N VAL A 135 10.11 -0.99 -6.03
CA VAL A 135 11.56 -1.07 -6.24
C VAL A 135 11.84 -2.03 -7.39
N PHE A 136 12.26 -1.49 -8.53
CA PHE A 136 12.60 -2.27 -9.72
C PHE A 136 14.10 -2.50 -9.82
N THR A 137 14.55 -3.18 -10.88
CA THR A 137 15.98 -3.35 -11.15
C THR A 137 16.32 -3.10 -12.60
N CYS A 138 17.52 -2.59 -12.86
CA CYS A 138 18.07 -2.50 -14.21
C CYS A 138 18.87 -3.75 -14.62
N LYS A 139 19.25 -4.61 -13.66
CA LYS A 139 20.00 -5.85 -13.88
C LYS A 139 20.00 -6.73 -12.62
N GLY A 140 20.14 -8.04 -12.78
CA GLY A 140 20.46 -8.91 -11.63
C GLY A 140 21.68 -8.41 -10.85
N GLY A 141 21.56 -8.35 -9.53
CA GLY A 141 22.68 -8.04 -8.62
C GLY A 141 22.95 -6.57 -8.29
N VAL A 142 22.13 -5.62 -8.73
CA VAL A 142 22.26 -4.19 -8.34
C VAL A 142 21.61 -3.85 -7.00
N GLY A 143 21.07 -4.85 -6.29
CA GLY A 143 20.58 -4.74 -4.92
C GLY A 143 19.11 -4.35 -4.75
N LYS A 144 18.23 -4.69 -5.72
CA LYS A 144 16.76 -4.49 -5.62
C LYS A 144 16.17 -4.96 -4.29
N THR A 145 16.20 -6.27 -4.02
CA THR A 145 15.67 -6.87 -2.78
C THR A 145 16.33 -6.28 -1.53
N THR A 146 17.63 -5.96 -1.60
CA THR A 146 18.34 -5.28 -0.51
C THR A 146 17.78 -3.89 -0.25
N VAL A 147 17.58 -3.09 -1.30
CA VAL A 147 17.00 -1.75 -1.19
C VAL A 147 15.56 -1.83 -0.69
N SER A 148 14.72 -2.73 -1.21
CA SER A 148 13.34 -2.92 -0.76
C SER A 148 13.28 -3.18 0.75
N ALA A 149 14.00 -4.21 1.22
CA ALA A 149 13.98 -4.63 2.62
C ALA A 149 14.48 -3.54 3.59
N HIS A 150 15.58 -2.87 3.23
CA HIS A 150 16.19 -1.89 4.11
C HIS A 150 15.53 -0.52 4.02
N LEU A 151 14.88 -0.18 2.90
CA LEU A 151 14.03 1.00 2.81
C LEU A 151 12.81 0.87 3.73
N ALA A 152 12.15 -0.29 3.74
CA ALA A 152 11.11 -0.60 4.73
C ALA A 152 11.64 -0.47 6.16
N GLY A 153 12.85 -0.99 6.40
CA GLY A 153 13.64 -0.76 7.61
C GLY A 153 13.75 0.71 8.02
N GLY A 154 14.14 1.56 7.08
CA GLY A 154 14.30 2.99 7.28
C GLY A 154 12.98 3.67 7.65
N PHE A 155 11.90 3.36 6.93
CA PHE A 155 10.56 3.88 7.23
C PHE A 155 10.06 3.43 8.62
N ALA A 156 10.21 2.15 8.96
CA ALA A 156 9.83 1.65 10.27
C ALA A 156 10.62 2.31 11.43
N LEU A 157 11.91 2.60 11.21
CA LEU A 157 12.71 3.37 12.17
C LEU A 157 12.31 4.85 12.24
N ASN A 158 11.71 5.40 11.19
CA ASN A 158 11.20 6.77 11.15
C ASN A 158 9.73 6.90 11.61
N GLY A 159 9.16 5.81 12.15
CA GLY A 159 7.84 5.78 12.78
C GLY A 159 6.67 5.45 11.85
N TYR A 160 6.93 4.90 10.66
CA TYR A 160 5.87 4.44 9.77
C TYR A 160 5.58 2.96 9.96
N ASP A 161 4.31 2.57 9.95
CA ASP A 161 3.91 1.18 9.77
C ASP A 161 4.13 0.79 8.30
N SER A 162 5.18 -0.01 8.07
CA SER A 162 5.62 -0.42 6.75
C SER A 162 5.41 -1.91 6.49
N VAL A 163 4.88 -2.24 5.32
CA VAL A 163 4.73 -3.61 4.84
C VAL A 163 5.60 -3.83 3.60
N LEU A 164 6.20 -5.01 3.51
CA LEU A 164 6.94 -5.48 2.36
C LEU A 164 6.09 -6.46 1.55
N VAL A 165 5.98 -6.23 0.25
CA VAL A 165 5.29 -7.13 -0.68
C VAL A 165 6.26 -7.66 -1.71
N ASP A 166 6.42 -8.98 -1.78
CA ASP A 166 7.26 -9.67 -2.76
C ASP A 166 6.46 -9.91 -4.04
N LEU A 167 6.80 -9.18 -5.12
CA LEU A 167 6.23 -9.37 -6.45
C LEU A 167 7.14 -10.23 -7.35
N ASP A 168 8.32 -10.62 -6.85
CA ASP A 168 9.28 -11.42 -7.59
C ASP A 168 8.94 -12.91 -7.47
N ARG A 169 8.79 -13.60 -8.61
CA ARG A 169 8.50 -15.04 -8.65
C ARG A 169 9.59 -15.89 -7.99
N GLN A 170 10.81 -15.36 -7.86
CA GLN A 170 11.89 -16.05 -7.16
C GLN A 170 11.75 -16.00 -5.64
N SER A 171 10.87 -15.14 -5.12
CA SER A 171 10.56 -14.93 -3.71
C SER A 171 11.82 -14.74 -2.85
N ASN A 172 12.78 -13.97 -3.37
CA ASN A 172 14.07 -13.75 -2.70
C ASN A 172 13.88 -13.01 -1.38
N LEU A 173 12.92 -12.08 -1.31
CA LEU A 173 12.62 -11.33 -0.10
C LEU A 173 12.05 -12.26 0.98
N ARG A 174 11.07 -13.11 0.63
CA ARG A 174 10.50 -14.09 1.57
C ARG A 174 11.52 -15.11 2.06
N LYS A 175 12.42 -15.57 1.19
CA LYS A 175 13.53 -16.46 1.58
C LYS A 175 14.46 -15.79 2.59
N LEU A 176 14.73 -14.49 2.43
CA LEU A 176 15.66 -13.75 3.29
C LEU A 176 15.03 -13.37 4.63
N LEU A 177 13.75 -13.00 4.67
CA LEU A 177 13.14 -12.42 5.87
C LEU A 177 12.08 -13.32 6.54
N GLY A 178 11.65 -14.40 5.90
CA GLY A 178 10.49 -15.16 6.37
C GLY A 178 9.25 -14.26 6.35
N ASP A 179 8.38 -14.39 7.36
CA ASP A 179 7.12 -13.64 7.43
C ASP A 179 7.28 -12.20 7.94
N GLY A 180 8.48 -11.84 8.40
CA GLY A 180 8.74 -10.50 8.91
C GLY A 180 10.06 -10.38 9.66
N VAL A 181 10.41 -9.12 9.97
CA VAL A 181 11.62 -8.80 10.73
C VAL A 181 11.30 -7.84 11.87
N TYR A 182 11.90 -8.10 13.03
CA TYR A 182 11.83 -7.21 14.19
C TYR A 182 13.00 -6.23 14.17
N LEU A 183 12.69 -4.96 14.34
CA LEU A 183 13.65 -3.87 14.52
C LEU A 183 13.68 -3.51 16.01
N PRO A 184 14.83 -3.69 16.68
CA PRO A 184 14.92 -3.41 18.11
C PRO A 184 14.68 -1.92 18.39
N ALA A 185 14.07 -1.67 19.55
CA ALA A 185 13.85 -0.34 20.10
C ALA A 185 15.11 0.53 20.01
N THR A 186 14.92 1.80 19.64
CA THR A 186 15.98 2.82 19.65
C THR A 186 15.54 3.97 20.54
N ASN A 187 16.42 4.40 21.45
CA ASN A 187 16.33 5.59 22.31
C ASN A 187 14.89 6.12 22.57
N GLY A 188 14.14 5.46 23.44
CA GLY A 188 12.82 5.93 23.89
C GLY A 188 11.62 5.47 23.07
N ASN A 189 11.83 4.88 21.89
CA ASN A 189 10.76 4.29 21.08
C ASN A 189 10.64 2.77 21.32
N LEU A 190 9.43 2.24 21.19
CA LEU A 190 9.20 0.79 21.10
C LEU A 190 9.91 0.23 19.86
N GLY A 191 10.21 -1.08 19.88
CA GLY A 191 10.68 -1.75 18.67
C GLY A 191 9.56 -1.88 17.64
N SER A 192 9.92 -1.90 16.37
CA SER A 192 8.96 -1.97 15.25
C SER A 192 9.07 -3.32 14.54
N THR A 193 8.02 -3.74 13.87
CA THR A 193 8.02 -4.94 13.02
C THR A 193 7.72 -4.57 11.58
N ILE A 194 8.35 -5.29 10.66
CA ILE A 194 8.01 -5.22 9.24
C ILE A 194 7.43 -6.57 8.85
N THR A 195 6.21 -6.57 8.34
CA THR A 195 5.55 -7.76 7.80
C THR A 195 5.98 -7.95 6.35
N VAL A 196 6.25 -9.20 5.96
CA VAL A 196 6.62 -9.59 4.60
C VAL A 196 5.54 -10.49 4.02
N LEU A 197 4.97 -10.09 2.90
CA LEU A 197 3.83 -10.73 2.26
C LEU A 197 4.15 -11.05 0.79
N ASN A 198 3.52 -12.08 0.26
CA ASN A 198 3.43 -12.28 -1.18
C ASN A 198 2.34 -11.37 -1.76
N TYR A 199 2.34 -11.18 -3.08
CA TYR A 199 1.37 -10.30 -3.75
C TYR A 199 -0.09 -10.69 -3.50
N ASP A 200 -0.39 -11.99 -3.34
CA ASP A 200 -1.73 -12.55 -3.11
C ASP A 200 -2.17 -12.52 -1.63
N GLU A 201 -1.24 -12.27 -0.71
CA GLU A 201 -1.51 -12.12 0.72
C GLU A 201 -1.76 -10.65 1.10
N TRP A 202 -1.37 -9.70 0.24
CA TRP A 202 -1.58 -8.27 0.48
C TRP A 202 -3.05 -7.91 0.23
N ASP A 203 -3.74 -7.59 1.31
CA ASP A 203 -5.03 -6.92 1.30
C ASP A 203 -4.94 -5.71 2.20
N GLU A 204 -5.08 -4.51 1.63
CA GLU A 204 -5.03 -3.26 2.37
C GLU A 204 -6.04 -3.27 3.52
N SER A 205 -7.21 -3.92 3.37
CA SER A 205 -8.25 -4.02 4.41
C SER A 205 -7.74 -4.69 5.69
N ALA A 206 -6.86 -5.69 5.55
CA ALA A 206 -6.35 -6.49 6.65
C ALA A 206 -5.25 -5.78 7.46
N TYR A 207 -4.69 -4.68 6.94
CA TYR A 207 -3.60 -3.93 7.57
C TYR A 207 -3.89 -2.43 7.68
N PRO A 208 -4.91 -2.02 8.46
CA PRO A 208 -5.41 -0.64 8.53
C PRO A 208 -4.39 0.41 8.99
N ASP A 209 -3.39 0.00 9.77
CA ASP A 209 -2.37 0.92 10.28
C ASP A 209 -1.29 1.22 9.25
N THR A 210 -1.13 0.38 8.21
CA THR A 210 -0.07 0.51 7.21
C THR A 210 -0.11 1.86 6.53
N LYS A 211 1.03 2.56 6.54
CA LYS A 211 1.22 3.83 5.84
C LYS A 211 2.06 3.67 4.59
N ILE A 212 3.05 2.77 4.64
CA ILE A 212 3.98 2.57 3.53
C ILE A 212 3.96 1.10 3.09
N VAL A 213 3.76 0.87 1.81
CA VAL A 213 3.90 -0.44 1.17
C VAL A 213 5.10 -0.40 0.25
N ILE A 214 6.10 -1.23 0.49
CA ILE A 214 7.29 -1.35 -0.35
C ILE A 214 7.20 -2.67 -1.12
N CYS A 215 7.18 -2.58 -2.45
CA CYS A 215 7.09 -3.73 -3.33
C CYS A 215 8.46 -4.09 -3.91
N ASP A 216 8.94 -5.32 -3.65
CA ASP A 216 10.11 -5.88 -4.31
C ASP A 216 9.71 -6.40 -5.70
N CYS A 217 9.82 -5.55 -6.72
CA CYS A 217 9.26 -5.81 -8.04
C CYS A 217 9.99 -6.95 -8.78
N ASN A 218 9.29 -7.63 -9.68
CA ASN A 218 9.91 -8.55 -10.62
C ASN A 218 10.89 -7.79 -11.55
N PRO A 219 12.09 -8.35 -11.85
CA PRO A 219 13.00 -7.75 -12.82
C PRO A 219 12.43 -7.55 -14.22
N GLU A 220 11.51 -8.41 -14.63
CA GLU A 220 10.76 -8.26 -15.88
C GLU A 220 9.51 -7.42 -15.60
N ILE A 221 9.43 -6.25 -16.22
CA ILE A 221 8.34 -5.29 -15.96
C ILE A 221 6.97 -5.92 -16.20
N ASP A 222 6.82 -6.66 -17.30
CA ASP A 222 5.57 -7.32 -17.71
C ASP A 222 5.16 -8.49 -16.79
N ALA A 223 6.07 -8.97 -15.94
CA ALA A 223 5.78 -10.01 -14.96
C ALA A 223 5.26 -9.45 -13.63
N ASN A 224 5.25 -8.12 -13.44
CA ASN A 224 4.64 -7.47 -12.29
C ASN A 224 3.13 -7.31 -12.52
N PRO A 225 2.29 -7.49 -11.49
CA PRO A 225 0.86 -7.23 -11.61
C PRO A 225 0.60 -5.74 -11.91
N VAL A 226 -0.16 -5.47 -12.97
CA VAL A 226 -0.41 -4.11 -13.48
C VAL A 226 -1.13 -3.23 -12.47
N GLU A 227 -1.98 -3.84 -11.63
CA GLU A 227 -2.68 -3.19 -10.54
C GLU A 227 -1.74 -2.59 -9.49
N PHE A 228 -0.56 -3.20 -9.25
CA PHE A 228 0.46 -2.62 -8.38
C PHE A 228 1.19 -1.49 -9.11
N ILE A 229 1.55 -1.67 -10.39
CA ILE A 229 2.21 -0.62 -11.17
C ILE A 229 1.36 0.67 -11.18
N ARG A 230 0.05 0.54 -11.35
CA ARG A 230 -0.91 1.66 -11.34
C ARG A 230 -1.09 2.31 -9.97
N LYS A 231 -0.80 1.59 -8.88
CA LYS A 231 -0.90 2.09 -7.50
C LYS A 231 0.35 2.81 -7.01
N PHE A 232 1.53 2.54 -7.58
CA PHE A 232 2.77 3.15 -7.10
C PHE A 232 2.70 4.68 -7.12
N ASP A 233 2.92 5.30 -5.96
CA ASP A 233 3.18 6.73 -5.85
C ASP A 233 4.65 7.02 -6.21
N TYR A 234 5.55 6.10 -5.83
CA TYR A 234 6.99 6.26 -6.03
C TYR A 234 7.60 4.99 -6.59
N CYS A 235 8.55 5.11 -7.52
CA CYS A 235 9.31 3.99 -8.03
C CYS A 235 10.80 4.27 -7.92
N ILE A 236 11.58 3.31 -7.39
CA ILE A 236 13.02 3.45 -7.23
C ILE A 236 13.72 2.38 -8.07
N VAL A 237 14.71 2.79 -8.85
CA VAL A 237 15.56 1.88 -9.61
C VAL A 237 17.01 2.05 -9.15
N PRO A 238 17.52 1.15 -8.29
CA PRO A 238 18.91 1.17 -7.89
C PRO A 238 19.82 0.77 -9.05
N THR A 239 20.98 1.41 -9.13
CA THR A 239 22.01 1.12 -10.11
C THR A 239 23.40 1.34 -9.53
N THR A 240 24.43 0.89 -10.23
CA THR A 240 25.83 1.00 -9.79
C THR A 240 26.66 1.80 -10.78
N LEU A 241 27.68 2.49 -10.27
CA LEU A 241 28.66 3.22 -11.09
C LEU A 241 29.75 2.25 -11.61
N ASN A 242 29.36 1.37 -12.54
CA ASN A 242 30.29 0.48 -13.23
C ASN A 242 30.63 1.05 -14.63
N PRO A 243 31.91 1.36 -14.93
CA PRO A 243 32.32 1.92 -16.22
C PRO A 243 31.81 1.15 -17.44
N LEU A 244 31.87 -0.19 -17.40
CA LEU A 244 31.41 -1.04 -18.51
C LEU A 244 29.89 -1.22 -18.54
N GLY A 245 29.21 -0.81 -17.47
CA GLY A 245 27.77 -0.99 -17.27
C GLY A 245 26.95 0.29 -17.44
N ILE A 246 27.52 1.49 -17.32
CA ILE A 246 26.77 2.76 -17.22
C ILE A 246 25.74 2.93 -18.33
N ASN A 247 26.15 2.91 -19.60
CA ASN A 247 25.22 3.15 -20.71
C ASN A 247 24.13 2.07 -20.78
N LYS A 248 24.51 0.80 -20.60
CA LYS A 248 23.56 -0.32 -20.62
C LYS A 248 22.57 -0.23 -19.45
N ASN A 249 23.04 0.09 -18.25
CA ASN A 249 22.21 0.28 -17.08
C ASN A 249 21.23 1.43 -17.31
N ALA A 250 21.73 2.58 -17.80
CA ALA A 250 20.90 3.72 -18.14
C ALA A 250 19.80 3.33 -19.15
N ASP A 251 20.13 2.63 -20.23
CA ASP A 251 19.14 2.19 -21.22
C ASP A 251 18.08 1.27 -20.64
N VAL A 252 18.43 0.36 -19.73
CA VAL A 252 17.43 -0.47 -19.06
C VAL A 252 16.53 0.38 -18.16
N ILE A 253 17.10 1.28 -17.36
CA ILE A 253 16.33 2.16 -16.46
C ILE A 253 15.35 3.02 -17.26
N LYS A 254 15.80 3.64 -18.37
CA LYS A 254 14.95 4.44 -19.25
C LYS A 254 13.78 3.61 -19.79
N ARG A 255 14.01 2.37 -20.22
CA ARG A 255 12.93 1.46 -20.65
C ARG A 255 11.97 1.11 -19.50
N THR A 256 12.50 0.84 -18.31
CA THR A 256 11.68 0.60 -17.11
C THR A 256 10.81 1.81 -16.80
N PHE A 257 11.36 3.02 -16.84
CA PHE A 257 10.60 4.26 -16.64
C PHE A 257 9.50 4.43 -17.69
N SER A 258 9.83 4.25 -18.98
CA SER A 258 8.83 4.32 -20.05
C SER A 258 7.70 3.29 -19.90
N ALA A 259 8.01 2.07 -19.46
CA ALA A 259 7.02 1.02 -19.21
C ALA A 259 6.16 1.31 -17.97
N ILE A 260 6.73 1.84 -16.89
CA ILE A 260 5.94 2.33 -15.75
C ILE A 260 5.03 3.47 -16.22
N ARG A 261 5.55 4.42 -16.99
CA ARG A 261 4.79 5.55 -17.52
C ARG A 261 3.67 5.15 -18.47
N SER A 262 3.71 4.00 -19.14
CA SER A 262 2.58 3.57 -19.97
C SER A 262 1.35 3.21 -19.12
N GLU A 263 1.56 2.73 -17.89
CA GLU A 263 0.49 2.33 -16.96
C GLU A 263 0.19 3.38 -15.89
N ASN A 264 1.20 4.15 -15.46
CA ASN A 264 1.12 5.09 -14.34
C ASN A 264 1.77 6.44 -14.68
N LYS A 265 0.92 7.43 -14.94
CA LYS A 265 1.33 8.81 -15.29
C LYS A 265 1.70 9.66 -14.09
N SER A 266 1.34 9.25 -12.88
CA SER A 266 1.46 10.08 -11.68
C SER A 266 2.65 9.75 -10.79
N ALA A 267 3.20 8.52 -10.86
CA ALA A 267 4.30 8.09 -10.00
C ALA A 267 5.54 8.99 -10.12
N GLU A 268 6.28 9.24 -9.06
CA GLU A 268 7.63 9.82 -9.18
C GLU A 268 8.68 8.70 -9.31
N LEU A 269 9.62 8.87 -10.23
CA LEU A 269 10.57 7.84 -10.64
C LEU A 269 11.99 8.27 -10.25
N PHE A 270 12.66 7.47 -9.44
CA PHE A 270 13.97 7.80 -8.87
C PHE A 270 15.04 6.82 -9.34
N VAL A 271 16.15 7.37 -9.83
CA VAL A 271 17.40 6.62 -10.00
C VAL A 271 18.21 6.73 -8.71
N LEU A 272 18.55 5.60 -8.10
CA LEU A 272 19.32 5.53 -6.85
C LEU A 272 20.70 4.91 -7.10
N ILE A 273 21.76 5.58 -6.66
CA ILE A 273 23.11 5.00 -6.70
C ILE A 273 23.30 4.06 -5.50
N ASN A 274 23.46 2.77 -5.81
CA ASN A 274 23.76 1.71 -4.87
C ASN A 274 25.20 1.20 -5.06
N ASN A 275 25.71 0.51 -4.04
CA ASN A 275 27.06 -0.04 -4.00
C ASN A 275 28.14 1.03 -4.25
N PHE A 276 27.96 2.20 -3.64
CA PHE A 276 28.82 3.37 -3.84
C PHE A 276 30.11 3.29 -3.01
N TYR A 277 31.27 3.47 -3.65
CA TYR A 277 32.58 3.44 -2.99
C TYR A 277 33.03 4.86 -2.68
N THR A 278 32.99 5.27 -1.42
CA THR A 278 33.20 6.68 -1.01
C THR A 278 34.64 7.17 -1.13
N ASP A 279 35.61 6.27 -1.23
CA ASP A 279 37.05 6.54 -1.26
C ASP A 279 37.59 6.87 -2.67
N GLU A 280 36.72 6.91 -3.68
CA GLU A 280 37.10 6.95 -5.10
C GLU A 280 36.54 8.21 -5.79
N SER A 281 36.82 9.39 -5.21
CA SER A 281 36.18 10.67 -5.57
C SER A 281 36.25 11.01 -7.06
N VAL A 282 37.45 10.97 -7.66
CA VAL A 282 37.65 11.31 -9.09
C VAL A 282 36.88 10.36 -10.00
N ARG A 283 36.89 9.05 -9.68
CA ARG A 283 36.13 8.05 -10.43
C ARG A 283 34.64 8.29 -10.29
N ASN A 284 34.16 8.54 -9.07
CA ASN A 284 32.75 8.75 -8.80
C ASN A 284 32.23 9.99 -9.52
N GLU A 285 32.97 11.10 -9.50
CA GLU A 285 32.60 12.33 -10.20
C GLU A 285 32.39 12.08 -11.70
N VAL A 286 33.38 11.48 -12.37
CA VAL A 286 33.31 11.17 -13.80
C VAL A 286 32.14 10.23 -14.12
N LEU A 287 32.00 9.13 -13.38
CA LEU A 287 30.97 8.12 -13.66
C LEU A 287 29.56 8.61 -13.33
N SER A 288 29.41 9.39 -12.28
CA SER A 288 28.13 10.01 -11.92
C SER A 288 27.71 11.04 -12.95
N GLU A 289 28.63 11.89 -13.42
CA GLU A 289 28.33 12.86 -14.49
C GLU A 289 27.91 12.14 -15.78
N MET A 290 28.66 11.12 -16.20
CA MET A 290 28.30 10.30 -17.37
C MET A 290 26.90 9.68 -17.24
N LEU A 291 26.56 9.14 -16.07
CA LEU A 291 25.25 8.54 -15.84
C LEU A 291 24.15 9.61 -15.78
N LYS A 292 24.38 10.75 -15.12
CA LYS A 292 23.43 11.86 -15.00
C LYS A 292 23.06 12.44 -16.37
N GLU A 293 24.04 12.63 -17.26
CA GLU A 293 23.80 13.12 -18.63
C GLU A 293 22.92 12.16 -19.45
N ASN A 294 22.91 10.86 -19.15
CA ASN A 294 21.98 9.92 -19.80
C ASN A 294 20.51 10.15 -19.41
N PHE A 295 20.24 10.75 -18.24
CA PHE A 295 18.88 10.97 -17.72
C PHE A 295 18.40 12.41 -17.89
N LYS A 296 19.30 13.35 -18.17
CA LYS A 296 18.97 14.77 -18.36
C LYS A 296 17.81 15.02 -19.35
N PRO A 297 17.74 14.37 -20.54
CA PRO A 297 16.59 14.56 -21.41
C PRO A 297 15.26 14.14 -20.77
N MET A 298 15.26 13.06 -19.99
CA MET A 298 14.04 12.59 -19.32
C MET A 298 13.64 13.49 -18.15
N THR A 299 14.61 13.96 -17.36
CA THR A 299 14.32 14.87 -16.23
C THR A 299 13.91 16.27 -16.70
N ASP A 300 14.34 16.69 -17.89
CA ASP A 300 13.92 17.96 -18.51
C ASP A 300 12.50 17.87 -19.09
N GLU A 301 12.07 16.68 -19.55
CA GLU A 301 10.75 16.43 -20.15
C GLU A 301 9.66 16.00 -19.14
N ASP A 302 10.05 15.31 -18.07
CA ASP A 302 9.17 14.76 -17.03
C ASP A 302 9.66 15.21 -15.65
N ASP A 303 8.94 16.15 -15.04
CA ASP A 303 9.25 16.74 -13.74
C ASP A 303 9.16 15.74 -12.57
N LYS A 304 8.57 14.57 -12.82
CA LYS A 304 8.48 13.44 -11.90
C LYS A 304 9.54 12.37 -12.15
N CYS A 305 10.52 12.64 -13.01
CA CYS A 305 11.72 11.82 -13.17
C CYS A 305 12.88 12.47 -12.43
N HIS A 306 13.51 11.71 -11.53
CA HIS A 306 14.56 12.21 -10.64
C HIS A 306 15.81 11.35 -10.72
N TYR A 307 16.96 12.02 -10.84
CA TYR A 307 18.27 11.42 -10.60
C TYR A 307 18.75 11.88 -9.23
N ILE A 308 18.85 10.96 -8.27
CA ILE A 308 19.34 11.30 -6.92
C ILE A 308 20.84 11.49 -6.99
N ASP A 309 21.33 12.68 -6.62
CA ASP A 309 22.76 12.94 -6.57
C ASP A 309 23.40 12.07 -5.47
N PRO A 310 24.44 11.28 -5.78
CA PRO A 310 25.07 10.39 -4.80
C PRO A 310 25.72 11.12 -3.62
N ASN A 311 25.98 12.42 -3.73
CA ASN A 311 26.45 13.25 -2.63
C ASN A 311 25.33 13.55 -1.61
N ASP A 312 24.09 13.65 -2.07
CA ASP A 312 22.92 13.81 -1.21
C ASP A 312 22.57 12.46 -0.57
N VAL A 313 22.32 11.46 -1.43
CA VAL A 313 22.00 10.10 -1.01
C VAL A 313 22.64 9.07 -1.94
N SER A 314 23.40 8.17 -1.33
CA SER A 314 23.86 6.94 -1.95
C SER A 314 23.86 5.81 -0.93
N ILE A 315 23.62 4.58 -1.40
CA ILE A 315 23.80 3.40 -0.57
C ILE A 315 25.24 2.93 -0.76
N ARG A 316 26.06 3.08 0.28
CA ARG A 316 27.49 2.77 0.19
C ARG A 316 27.72 1.27 0.12
N PHE A 317 28.83 0.89 -0.53
CA PHE A 317 29.32 -0.47 -0.41
C PHE A 317 29.54 -0.79 1.07
N SER A 318 28.97 -1.91 1.50
CA SER A 318 29.08 -2.39 2.86
C SER A 318 29.20 -3.90 2.82
N LYS A 319 30.21 -4.45 3.51
CA LYS A 319 30.31 -5.90 3.71
C LYS A 319 29.06 -6.46 4.40
N GLN A 320 28.40 -5.67 5.26
CA GLN A 320 27.15 -6.10 5.91
C GLN A 320 26.03 -6.30 4.90
N LEU A 321 25.92 -5.41 3.90
CA LEU A 321 24.93 -5.54 2.82
C LEU A 321 25.34 -6.64 1.83
N MET A 322 26.63 -6.76 1.51
CA MET A 322 27.15 -7.79 0.62
C MET A 322 26.91 -9.21 1.16
N TYR A 323 27.09 -9.42 2.46
CA TYR A 323 26.86 -10.70 3.13
C TYR A 323 25.48 -10.78 3.79
N TRP A 324 24.57 -9.86 3.48
CA TRP A 324 23.19 -9.95 3.95
C TRP A 324 22.53 -11.18 3.32
N GLY A 325 21.97 -12.06 4.15
CA GLY A 325 21.56 -13.42 3.75
C GLY A 325 22.47 -14.53 4.26
N TYR A 326 23.61 -14.22 4.87
CA TYR A 326 24.49 -15.24 5.49
C TYR A 326 23.77 -16.06 6.58
N HIS A 327 22.70 -15.49 7.17
CA HIS A 327 21.85 -16.19 8.13
C HIS A 327 21.16 -17.44 7.57
N LEU A 328 21.00 -17.53 6.25
CA LEU A 328 20.51 -18.73 5.57
C LEU A 328 21.51 -19.89 5.62
N VAL A 329 22.78 -19.60 5.88
CA VAL A 329 23.87 -20.59 5.94
C VAL A 329 24.24 -20.90 7.39
N ASP A 330 24.31 -19.88 8.25
CA ASP A 330 24.70 -20.04 9.66
C ASP A 330 23.52 -20.33 10.61
N ASN A 331 22.28 -20.34 10.10
CA ASN A 331 21.02 -20.55 10.82
C ASN A 331 20.72 -19.51 11.91
N SER A 332 21.33 -18.33 11.84
CA SER A 332 20.93 -17.20 12.68
C SER A 332 19.56 -16.64 12.25
N ARG A 333 18.94 -15.83 13.11
CA ARG A 333 17.63 -15.24 12.82
C ARG A 333 17.74 -14.19 11.71
N PRO A 334 16.73 -14.08 10.83
CA PRO A 334 16.64 -12.98 9.86
C PRO A 334 16.70 -11.62 10.54
N GLN A 335 17.52 -10.73 9.99
CA GLN A 335 17.65 -9.34 10.45
C GLN A 335 18.08 -8.45 9.28
N LEU A 336 17.78 -7.15 9.37
CA LEU A 336 18.37 -6.17 8.46
C LEU A 336 19.85 -5.95 8.78
N ALA A 337 20.63 -5.46 7.81
CA ALA A 337 22.04 -5.10 7.97
C ALA A 337 22.24 -3.79 8.76
N PHE A 338 21.39 -3.52 9.76
CA PHE A 338 21.39 -2.30 10.57
C PHE A 338 22.18 -2.41 11.87
N ARG A 339 22.82 -3.56 12.11
CA ARG A 339 23.66 -3.78 13.29
C ARG A 339 24.79 -2.74 13.33
N ALA A 340 24.97 -2.14 14.51
CA ALA A 340 26.06 -1.20 14.74
C ALA A 340 27.35 -1.95 15.08
N PHE A 341 28.45 -1.57 14.43
CA PHE A 341 29.81 -1.98 14.78
C PHE A 341 30.59 -0.71 15.17
N GLY A 342 31.16 -0.70 16.38
CA GLY A 342 31.80 0.52 16.91
C GLY A 342 30.83 1.70 17.09
N GLY A 343 29.56 1.43 17.38
CA GLY A 343 28.54 2.45 17.63
C GLY A 343 27.90 3.07 16.38
N LYS A 344 28.32 2.67 15.16
CA LYS A 344 27.74 3.14 13.90
C LYS A 344 27.32 1.99 12.99
N SER A 345 26.24 2.17 12.25
CA SER A 345 25.84 1.29 11.15
C SER A 345 25.67 2.12 9.89
N TYR A 346 26.62 2.01 8.95
CA TYR A 346 26.56 2.75 7.69
C TYR A 346 25.32 2.41 6.86
N PRO A 347 24.91 1.13 6.70
CA PRO A 347 23.66 0.83 6.01
C PRO A 347 22.46 1.52 6.66
N ARG A 348 22.33 1.46 7.99
CA ARG A 348 21.23 2.14 8.69
C ARG A 348 21.22 3.64 8.41
N VAL A 349 22.38 4.29 8.45
CA VAL A 349 22.51 5.72 8.15
C VAL A 349 22.12 6.03 6.70
N ASP A 350 22.56 5.21 5.74
CA ASP A 350 22.29 5.45 4.32
C ASP A 350 20.80 5.30 3.98
N PHE A 351 20.14 4.29 4.54
CA PHE A 351 18.70 4.09 4.34
C PHE A 351 17.84 5.11 5.09
N LEU A 352 18.26 5.59 6.26
CA LEU A 352 17.60 6.72 6.93
C LEU A 352 17.74 8.01 6.12
N LYS A 353 18.92 8.29 5.55
CA LYS A 353 19.11 9.42 4.63
C LYS A 353 18.23 9.32 3.39
N LEU A 354 18.06 8.11 2.84
CA LEU A 354 17.15 7.90 1.71
C LEU A 354 15.70 8.20 2.08
N VAL A 355 15.27 7.81 3.28
CA VAL A 355 13.93 8.14 3.80
C VAL A 355 13.81 9.66 3.98
N ASP A 356 14.78 10.32 4.62
CA ASP A 356 14.76 11.78 4.81
C ASP A 356 14.70 12.53 3.47
N TYR A 357 15.42 12.04 2.45
CA TYR A 357 15.39 12.60 1.11
C TYR A 357 14.02 12.44 0.46
N LEU A 358 13.46 11.22 0.47
CA LEU A 358 12.12 10.94 -0.04
C LEU A 358 11.09 11.83 0.65
N GLU A 359 11.11 11.90 1.97
CA GLU A 359 10.24 12.76 2.76
C GLU A 359 10.37 14.27 2.46
N ALA A 360 11.54 14.74 2.02
CA ALA A 360 11.78 16.14 1.68
C ALA A 360 11.40 16.50 0.24
N HIS A 361 11.35 15.51 -0.64
CA HIS A 361 11.11 15.71 -2.08
C HIS A 361 9.75 15.19 -2.54
N THR A 362 8.98 14.56 -1.65
CA THR A 362 7.67 13.98 -1.96
C THR A 362 6.64 14.27 -0.86
N GLU A 363 5.40 13.87 -1.10
CA GLU A 363 4.27 14.01 -0.16
C GLU A 363 4.25 12.94 0.95
N ILE A 364 5.28 12.10 1.08
CA ILE A 364 5.31 10.99 2.07
C ILE A 364 5.08 11.47 3.50
N LYS A 365 5.58 12.66 3.88
CA LYS A 365 5.38 13.20 5.24
C LYS A 365 3.92 13.43 5.59
N GLU A 366 3.05 13.66 4.60
CA GLU A 366 1.62 13.87 4.85
C GLU A 366 0.96 12.62 5.44
N ALA A 367 1.45 11.43 5.09
CA ALA A 367 1.00 10.16 5.66
C ALA A 367 1.31 10.01 7.17
N LYS A 368 2.27 10.80 7.69
CA LYS A 368 2.66 10.83 9.11
C LYS A 368 1.79 11.79 9.94
N LEU A 369 1.32 12.89 9.32
CA LEU A 369 0.62 13.97 10.02
C LEU A 369 -0.87 13.68 10.28
N SER A 370 -1.46 12.70 9.59
CA SER A 370 -2.87 12.33 9.72
C SER A 370 -3.25 11.77 11.12
N GLN A 371 -2.28 11.57 12.02
CA GLN A 371 -2.50 11.03 13.37
C GLN A 371 -2.22 12.03 14.51
N THR A 372 -1.63 13.19 14.26
CA THR A 372 -1.28 14.13 15.35
C THR A 372 -2.43 15.08 15.75
N VAL A 373 -3.60 14.94 15.13
CA VAL A 373 -4.77 15.83 15.34
C VAL A 373 -6.01 15.07 15.86
N ALA A 374 -5.84 13.85 16.40
CA ALA A 374 -6.92 13.13 17.08
C ALA A 374 -6.82 13.26 18.60
#